data_AF-A0A1G9M5G7-F1
#
_entry.id   AF-A0A1G9M5G7-F1
#
_cell.length_a   1.000
_cell.length_b   1.000
_cell.length_c   1.000
_cell.angle_alpha   90.00
_cell.angle_beta   90.00
_cell.angle_gamma   90.00
#
_symmetry.space_group_name_H-M   'P 1'
#
loop_
_entity.id
_entity.type
_entity.pdbx_description
1 polymer ?
#
loop_
_entity_poly.entity_id
_entity_poly.type
_entity_poly.pdbx_seq_one_letter_code
_entity_poly.pdbx_strand_id
1 'polypeptide(L)'
;MSSSESVEIEIGKNRTLMFSNKLGYVEVGPFVFSPLNKKALWSDENADDFEIRLYPEEVRWYTLDGRELTRASPAHLIHYCVDTLQLLTRHSLSWRLPTAQAKELYVMQYKILEAKAWAVRLYTDARKEIEQGVA
;
A
#
# COMPACT_ATOMS: atom_id res chain seq x y z
N MET A 1 2.13 8.11 31.49
CA MET A 1 2.11 7.46 30.17
C MET A 1 2.82 8.36 29.19
N SER A 2 3.86 7.85 28.52
CA SER A 2 4.51 8.57 27.43
C SER A 2 3.64 8.51 26.16
N SER A 3 3.85 9.42 25.21
CA SER A 3 3.17 9.38 23.91
C SER A 3 3.43 8.06 23.18
N SER A 4 4.65 7.52 23.28
CA SER A 4 5.05 6.24 22.70
C SER A 4 4.22 5.07 23.23
N GLU A 5 4.04 4.98 24.56
CA GLU A 5 3.22 3.93 25.18
C GLU A 5 1.76 3.98 24.72
N SER A 6 1.21 5.19 24.52
CA SER A 6 -0.16 5.34 24.05
C SER A 6 -0.36 4.84 22.60
N VAL A 7 0.63 5.04 21.74
CA VAL A 7 0.63 4.60 20.34
C VAL A 7 0.74 3.08 20.24
N GLU A 8 1.62 2.46 21.01
CA GLU A 8 1.78 1.00 21.02
C GLU A 8 0.51 0.29 21.49
N ILE A 9 -0.19 0.84 22.49
CA ILE A 9 -1.48 0.32 22.96
C ILE A 9 -2.55 0.43 21.86
N GLU A 10 -2.61 1.55 21.15
CA GLU A 10 -3.56 1.74 20.05
C GLU A 10 -3.30 0.73 18.92
N ILE A 11 -2.04 0.59 18.50
CA ILE A 11 -1.64 -0.37 17.46
C ILE A 11 -1.98 -1.80 17.90
N GLY A 12 -1.69 -2.18 19.14
CA GLY A 12 -2.04 -3.52 19.67
C GLY A 12 -3.55 -3.81 19.60
N LYS A 13 -4.39 -2.82 19.93
CA LYS A 13 -5.86 -2.94 19.82
C LYS A 13 -6.30 -3.10 18.37
N ASN A 14 -5.76 -2.28 17.46
CA ASN A 14 -6.08 -2.34 16.03
C ASN A 14 -5.70 -3.71 15.44
N ARG A 15 -4.51 -4.22 15.75
CA ARG A 15 -4.05 -5.54 15.31
C ARG A 15 -4.97 -6.65 15.79
N THR A 16 -5.34 -6.62 17.07
CA THR A 16 -6.26 -7.62 17.64
C THR A 16 -7.61 -7.60 16.92
N LEU A 17 -8.15 -6.40 16.65
CA LEU A 17 -9.41 -6.24 15.94
C LEU A 17 -9.32 -6.74 14.49
N MET A 18 -8.28 -6.36 13.77
CA MET A 18 -8.18 -6.60 12.33
C MET A 18 -7.74 -8.02 11.99
N PHE A 19 -6.85 -8.62 12.79
CA PHE A 19 -6.30 -9.95 12.52
C PHE A 19 -7.00 -11.11 13.25
N SER A 20 -8.02 -10.82 14.07
CA SER A 20 -8.87 -11.87 14.67
C SER A 20 -9.92 -12.42 13.70
N ASN A 21 -9.97 -11.91 12.46
CA ASN A 21 -10.82 -12.44 11.40
C ASN A 21 -10.36 -13.84 10.94
N LYS A 22 -11.23 -14.57 10.23
CA LYS A 22 -10.92 -15.94 9.75
C LYS A 22 -9.76 -16.01 8.75
N LEU A 23 -9.42 -14.90 8.09
CA LEU A 23 -8.41 -14.84 7.04
C LEU A 23 -7.01 -14.59 7.61
N GLY A 24 -6.90 -13.96 8.78
CA GLY A 24 -5.63 -13.62 9.43
C GLY A 24 -4.86 -12.48 8.75
N TYR A 25 -5.50 -11.76 7.82
CA TYR A 25 -4.91 -10.62 7.11
C TYR A 25 -5.94 -9.53 6.79
N VAL A 26 -5.45 -8.35 6.42
CA VAL A 26 -6.22 -7.25 5.82
C VAL A 26 -5.79 -7.09 4.37
N GLU A 27 -6.76 -7.09 3.45
CA GLU A 27 -6.50 -6.89 2.03
C GLU A 27 -6.62 -5.40 1.66
N VAL A 28 -5.70 -4.93 0.82
CA VAL A 28 -5.76 -3.63 0.16
C VAL A 28 -5.62 -3.86 -1.33
N GLY A 29 -6.65 -3.52 -2.10
CA GLY A 29 -6.72 -3.90 -3.51
C GLY A 29 -8.16 -4.09 -4.00
N PRO A 30 -8.36 -4.76 -5.14
CA PRO A 30 -7.31 -5.14 -6.10
C PRO A 30 -6.78 -3.92 -6.86
N PHE A 31 -5.51 -3.95 -7.23
CA PHE A 31 -4.83 -2.97 -8.09
C PHE A 31 -4.94 -3.46 -9.54
N VAL A 32 -5.90 -2.91 -10.28
CA VAL A 32 -6.20 -3.27 -11.68
C VAL A 32 -5.94 -2.09 -12.58
N PHE A 33 -5.15 -2.31 -13.63
CA PHE A 33 -4.75 -1.25 -14.57
C PHE A 33 -4.94 -1.64 -16.01
N SER A 34 -5.25 -0.65 -16.84
CA SER A 34 -5.12 -0.80 -18.29
C SER A 34 -3.65 -1.03 -18.68
N PRO A 35 -3.37 -1.79 -19.76
CA PRO A 35 -2.02 -2.03 -20.25
C PRO A 35 -1.20 -0.74 -20.44
N LEU A 36 -1.87 0.36 -20.83
CA LEU A 36 -1.22 1.66 -20.99
C LEU A 36 -0.69 2.23 -19.67
N ASN A 37 -1.46 2.14 -18.58
CA ASN A 37 -1.01 2.61 -17.27
C ASN A 37 0.04 1.67 -16.66
N LYS A 38 -0.07 0.36 -16.90
CA LYS A 38 0.97 -0.61 -16.51
C LYS A 38 2.31 -0.27 -17.18
N LYS A 39 2.28 -0.03 -18.49
CA LYS A 39 3.45 0.41 -19.27
C LYS A 39 4.01 1.74 -18.76
N ALA A 40 3.15 2.68 -18.41
CA ALA A 40 3.60 3.98 -17.93
C ALA A 40 4.27 3.92 -16.55
N LEU A 41 3.76 3.09 -15.63
CA LEU A 41 4.24 3.01 -14.25
C LEU A 41 5.38 2.02 -14.07
N TRP A 42 5.31 0.88 -14.76
CA TRP A 42 6.23 -0.25 -14.59
C TRP A 42 7.06 -0.56 -15.82
N SER A 43 6.90 0.22 -16.91
CA SER A 43 7.54 -0.07 -18.20
C SER A 43 7.17 -1.45 -18.78
N ASP A 44 6.08 -2.05 -18.31
CA ASP A 44 5.57 -3.34 -18.75
C ASP A 44 4.03 -3.29 -18.86
N GLU A 45 3.51 -3.51 -20.06
CA GLU A 45 2.06 -3.53 -20.32
C GLU A 45 1.37 -4.81 -19.86
N ASN A 46 2.15 -5.87 -19.60
CA ASN A 46 1.69 -7.19 -19.17
C ASN A 46 1.92 -7.45 -17.69
N ALA A 47 2.34 -6.45 -16.92
CA ALA A 47 2.50 -6.57 -15.48
C ALA A 47 1.22 -7.12 -14.84
N ASP A 48 1.37 -8.04 -13.89
CA ASP A 48 0.24 -8.66 -13.21
C ASP A 48 -0.58 -7.64 -12.43
N ASP A 49 -1.90 -7.77 -12.48
CA ASP A 49 -2.77 -7.11 -11.49
C ASP A 49 -2.59 -7.81 -10.14
N PHE A 50 -2.63 -7.04 -9.06
CA PHE A 50 -2.22 -7.53 -7.75
C PHE A 50 -3.07 -6.98 -6.61
N GLU A 51 -2.89 -7.53 -5.41
CA GLU A 51 -3.40 -7.02 -4.15
C GLU A 51 -2.31 -7.08 -3.08
N ILE A 52 -2.43 -6.24 -2.06
CA ILE A 52 -1.53 -6.20 -0.91
C ILE A 52 -2.27 -6.82 0.27
N ARG A 53 -1.67 -7.81 0.91
CA ARG A 53 -2.18 -8.44 2.13
C ARG A 53 -1.28 -8.10 3.31
N LEU A 54 -1.86 -7.47 4.32
CA LEU A 54 -1.24 -7.08 5.58
C LEU A 54 -1.44 -8.22 6.58
N TYR A 55 -0.37 -8.88 6.99
CA TYR A 55 -0.37 -9.93 8.01
C TYR A 55 0.20 -9.38 9.33
N PRO A 56 0.06 -10.07 10.47
CA PRO A 56 0.58 -9.58 11.75
C PRO A 56 2.06 -9.14 11.70
N GLU A 57 2.94 -9.87 11.03
CA GLU A 57 4.39 -9.57 11.07
C GLU A 57 4.98 -9.13 9.72
N GLU A 58 4.20 -9.14 8.66
CA GLU A 58 4.71 -8.90 7.30
C GLU A 58 3.62 -8.38 6.36
N VAL A 59 4.06 -7.93 5.20
CA VAL A 59 3.20 -7.53 4.09
C VAL A 59 3.54 -8.39 2.89
N ARG A 60 2.52 -8.84 2.15
CA ARG A 60 2.70 -9.68 0.96
C ARG A 60 1.89 -9.13 -0.21
N TRP A 61 2.43 -9.30 -1.41
CA TRP A 61 1.76 -8.97 -2.66
C TRP A 61 1.35 -10.27 -3.33
N TYR A 62 0.11 -10.33 -3.79
CA TYR A 62 -0.44 -11.46 -4.52
C TYR A 62 -0.97 -11.00 -5.85
N THR A 63 -0.80 -11.80 -6.89
CA THR A 63 -1.63 -11.70 -8.10
C THR A 63 -3.09 -11.98 -7.73
N LEU A 64 -4.03 -11.56 -8.59
CA LEU A 64 -5.46 -11.77 -8.35
C LEU A 64 -5.90 -13.25 -8.42
N ASP A 65 -5.08 -14.14 -8.98
CA ASP A 65 -5.28 -15.59 -8.94
C ASP A 65 -4.64 -16.26 -7.71
N GLY A 66 -4.04 -15.48 -6.80
CA GLY A 66 -3.56 -15.94 -5.50
C GLY A 66 -2.10 -16.42 -5.47
N ARG A 67 -1.31 -16.14 -6.50
CA ARG A 67 0.14 -16.40 -6.50
C ARG A 67 0.88 -15.28 -5.78
N GLU A 68 1.73 -15.63 -4.83
CA GLU A 68 2.60 -14.65 -4.15
C GLU A 68 3.62 -14.07 -5.14
N LEU A 69 3.66 -12.74 -5.24
CA LEU A 69 4.63 -12.00 -6.04
C LEU A 69 5.87 -11.66 -5.21
N THR A 70 5.67 -11.12 -4.01
CA THR A 70 6.75 -10.73 -3.11
C THR A 70 6.22 -10.53 -1.68
N ARG A 71 7.14 -10.38 -0.73
CA ARG A 71 6.87 -10.07 0.67
C ARG A 71 7.91 -9.09 1.21
N ALA A 72 7.50 -8.27 2.17
CA ALA A 72 8.35 -7.26 2.77
C ALA A 72 7.95 -6.98 4.23
N SER A 73 8.81 -6.27 4.95
CA SER A 73 8.44 -5.76 6.27
C SER A 73 7.43 -4.60 6.14
N PRO A 74 6.65 -4.31 7.20
CA PRO A 74 5.73 -3.16 7.20
C PRO A 74 6.39 -1.80 6.92
N ALA A 75 7.65 -1.62 7.34
CA ALA A 75 8.42 -0.41 7.04
C ALA A 75 8.64 -0.23 5.52
N HIS A 76 8.98 -1.32 4.81
CA HIS A 76 9.13 -1.30 3.35
C HIS A 76 7.83 -0.96 2.61
N LEU A 77 6.66 -1.32 3.16
CA LEU A 77 5.39 -0.88 2.59
C LEU A 77 5.25 0.65 2.64
N ILE A 78 5.74 1.33 3.68
CA ILE A 78 5.71 2.80 3.74
C ILE A 78 6.56 3.41 2.63
N HIS A 79 7.79 2.92 2.44
CA HIS A 79 8.65 3.36 1.34
C HIS A 79 7.98 3.14 -0.02
N TYR A 80 7.46 1.93 -0.27
CA TYR A 80 6.72 1.62 -1.48
C TYR A 80 5.57 2.60 -1.72
N CYS A 81 4.79 2.92 -0.68
CA CYS A 81 3.67 3.85 -0.81
C CYS A 81 4.16 5.27 -1.16
N VAL A 82 5.22 5.76 -0.51
CA VAL A 82 5.78 7.10 -0.76
C VAL A 82 6.31 7.18 -2.19
N ASP A 83 7.15 6.22 -2.59
CA ASP A 83 7.75 6.19 -3.93
C ASP A 83 6.68 6.12 -5.03
N THR A 84 5.67 5.28 -4.82
CA THR A 84 4.55 5.13 -5.76
C THR A 84 3.72 6.41 -5.85
N LEU A 85 3.43 7.08 -4.73
CA LEU A 85 2.68 8.36 -4.75
C LEU A 85 3.46 9.47 -5.45
N GLN A 86 4.77 9.54 -5.24
CA GLN A 86 5.65 10.49 -5.94
C GLN A 86 5.66 10.19 -7.45
N LEU A 87 5.78 8.93 -7.84
CA LEU A 87 5.73 8.51 -9.24
C LEU A 87 4.40 8.89 -9.89
N LEU A 88 3.27 8.59 -9.24
CA LEU A 88 1.93 8.90 -9.72
C LEU A 88 1.71 10.40 -9.90
N THR A 89 2.20 11.20 -8.96
CA THR A 89 2.10 12.66 -9.01
C THR A 89 2.95 13.24 -10.14
N ARG A 90 4.17 12.74 -10.35
CA ARG A 90 5.00 13.15 -11.50
C ARG A 90 4.36 12.76 -12.83
N HIS A 91 3.78 11.56 -12.89
CA HIS A 91 3.13 11.06 -14.10
C HIS A 91 1.87 11.87 -14.45
N SER A 92 1.04 12.23 -13.45
CA SER A 92 -0.17 13.04 -13.68
C SER A 92 0.14 14.48 -14.11
N LEU A 93 1.27 15.04 -13.68
CA LEU A 93 1.70 16.40 -14.05
C LEU A 93 2.37 16.48 -15.43
N SER A 94 3.03 15.42 -15.88
CA SER A 94 3.82 15.43 -17.12
C SER A 94 3.02 15.08 -18.37
N TRP A 95 1.81 14.52 -18.24
CA TRP A 95 1.03 14.02 -19.37
C TRP A 95 -0.39 14.59 -19.40
N ARG A 96 -0.88 14.95 -20.59
CA ARG A 96 -2.32 15.12 -20.82
C ARG A 96 -2.96 13.74 -20.96
N LEU A 97 -3.25 13.12 -19.83
CA LEU A 97 -3.87 11.80 -19.80
C LEU A 97 -5.34 11.86 -20.26
N PRO A 98 -5.79 10.91 -21.09
CA PRO A 98 -7.21 10.67 -21.29
C PRO A 98 -7.92 10.43 -19.95
N THR A 99 -9.17 10.86 -19.85
CA THR A 99 -9.98 10.76 -18.61
C THR A 99 -10.00 9.36 -18.00
N ALA A 100 -10.03 8.32 -18.83
CA ALA A 100 -10.00 6.93 -18.37
C ALA A 100 -8.69 6.57 -17.66
N GLN A 101 -7.54 6.96 -18.22
CA GLN A 101 -6.23 6.74 -17.60
C GLN A 101 -6.09 7.54 -16.31
N ALA A 102 -6.51 8.80 -16.32
CA ALA A 102 -6.49 9.64 -15.11
C ALA A 102 -7.31 9.02 -13.98
N LYS A 103 -8.50 8.48 -14.28
CA LYS A 103 -9.36 7.81 -13.29
C LYS A 103 -8.66 6.60 -12.65
N GLU A 104 -8.00 5.76 -13.44
CA GLU A 104 -7.23 4.62 -12.93
C GLU A 104 -6.08 5.06 -12.00
N LEU A 105 -5.33 6.11 -12.37
CA LEU A 105 -4.26 6.65 -11.52
C LEU A 105 -4.80 7.23 -10.21
N TYR A 106 -5.95 7.91 -10.23
CA TYR A 106 -6.59 8.41 -9.01
C TYR A 106 -7.03 7.27 -8.09
N VAL A 107 -7.61 6.21 -8.65
CA VAL A 107 -7.98 5.02 -7.86
C VAL A 107 -6.75 4.38 -7.25
N MET A 108 -5.64 4.29 -7.98
CA MET A 108 -4.38 3.80 -7.43
C MET A 108 -3.89 4.66 -6.28
N GLN A 109 -3.86 5.99 -6.47
CA GLN A 109 -3.40 6.92 -5.46
C GLN A 109 -4.19 6.74 -4.16
N TYR A 110 -5.52 6.59 -4.27
CA TYR A 110 -6.39 6.30 -3.13
C TYR A 110 -6.02 4.99 -2.43
N LYS A 111 -5.86 3.89 -3.17
CA LYS A 111 -5.51 2.57 -2.58
C LYS A 111 -4.12 2.54 -1.95
N ILE A 112 -3.16 3.26 -2.52
CA ILE A 112 -1.82 3.41 -1.93
C ILE A 112 -1.88 4.22 -0.63
N LEU A 113 -2.69 5.28 -0.58
CA LEU A 113 -2.93 6.03 0.66
C LEU A 113 -3.63 5.18 1.71
N GLU A 114 -4.58 4.34 1.31
CA GLU A 114 -5.24 3.37 2.19
C GLU A 114 -4.23 2.36 2.74
N ALA A 115 -3.37 1.76 1.90
CA ALA A 115 -2.31 0.85 2.33
C ALA A 115 -1.39 1.51 3.36
N LYS A 116 -0.95 2.74 3.08
CA LYS A 116 -0.12 3.55 3.99
C LYS A 116 -0.82 3.80 5.33
N ALA A 117 -2.09 4.17 5.30
CA ALA A 117 -2.88 4.45 6.51
C ALA A 117 -3.07 3.18 7.36
N TRP A 118 -3.35 2.04 6.73
CA TRP A 118 -3.44 0.77 7.43
C TRP A 118 -2.11 0.36 8.04
N ALA A 119 -1.01 0.50 7.30
CA ALA A 119 0.32 0.18 7.83
C ALA A 119 0.64 0.98 9.11
N VAL A 120 0.37 2.28 9.09
CA VAL A 120 0.58 3.17 10.25
C VAL A 120 -0.28 2.78 11.46
N ARG A 121 -1.48 2.24 11.23
CA ARG A 121 -2.40 1.82 12.30
C ARG A 121 -2.10 0.43 12.86
N LEU A 122 -1.38 -0.39 12.11
CA LEU A 122 -1.18 -1.82 12.40
C LEU A 122 0.24 -2.19 12.79
N TYR A 123 1.24 -1.33 12.52
CA TYR A 123 2.64 -1.67 12.76
C TYR A 123 3.42 -0.48 13.35
N THR A 124 4.09 -0.74 14.48
CA THR A 124 4.94 0.24 15.14
C THR A 124 6.10 0.69 14.26
N ASP A 125 6.71 -0.22 13.50
CA ASP A 125 7.84 0.13 12.64
C ASP A 125 7.40 1.00 11.46
N ALA A 126 6.23 0.73 10.86
CA ALA A 126 5.65 1.60 9.83
C ALA A 126 5.33 3.01 10.39
N ARG A 127 4.89 3.10 11.65
CA ARG A 127 4.66 4.38 12.32
C ARG A 127 5.96 5.17 12.51
N LYS A 128 7.03 4.50 12.95
CA LYS A 128 8.36 5.11 13.13
C LYS A 128 8.91 5.67 11.83
N GLU A 129 8.77 4.96 10.71
CA GLU A 129 9.23 5.45 9.40
C GLU A 129 8.60 6.81 9.04
N ILE A 130 7.30 6.98 9.31
CA ILE A 130 6.60 8.26 9.06
C ILE A 130 7.10 9.36 10.00
N GLU A 131 7.28 9.05 11.29
CA GLU A 131 7.72 10.02 12.29
C GLU A 131 9.18 10.46 12.09
N GLN A 132 10.02 9.59 11.52
CA GLN A 132 11.41 9.88 11.17
C GLN A 132 11.58 10.67 9.87
N GLY A 133 10.48 11.05 9.22
CA GLY A 133 10.51 11.95 8.06
C GLY A 133 10.68 11.25 6.72
N VAL A 134 10.31 9.97 6.61
CA VAL A 134 10.03 9.36 5.30
C VAL A 134 8.69 9.90 4.81
N ALA A 135 8.70 11.15 4.33
CA ALA A 135 7.57 11.86 3.72
C ALA A 135 8.03 12.64 2.48
#